data_AF-A0A954QY30-F1
#
_entry.id   AF-A0A954QY30-F1
#
_cell.length_a   1.000
_cell.length_b   1.000
_cell.length_c   1.000
_cell.angle_alpha   90.00
_cell.angle_beta   90.00
_cell.angle_gamma   90.00
#
_symmetry.space_group_name_H-M   'P 1'
#
loop_
_entity.id
_entity.type
_entity.pdbx_description
1 polymer ?
#
loop_
_entity_poly.entity_id
_entity_poly.type
_entity_poly.pdbx_seq_one_letter_code
_entity_poly.pdbx_strand_id
1 'polypeptide(L)'
;MSTTVYREAVSGLNGSAAATGGSRGTSGGASARAAAISAVTNWHPISPPLNFAETPTQELFGCNVFSRSVMKARLPKPVFKSVMKTIQSGEKLDPSVADIVASAMKDWAIEKGATHYAHVFYPLTGATAEKHDSFLAPDGDGGAIAEFSGAQLIQGEPDGSSFPSGGIRATFEARGYTIWDVTSPAYILENPNGTTLCIPTAFVSWTGEALDKKTPVLRSMQVLNQQAQRILRLFGKSDGAFVSSTAGPEQ
;
A
#
# COMPACT_ATOMS: atom_id res chain seq x y z
N MET A 1 -16.62 -11.69 -24.23
CA MET A 1 -17.44 -10.46 -24.26
C MET A 1 -18.44 -10.53 -23.13
N SER A 2 -18.16 -9.85 -22.02
CA SER A 2 -19.18 -9.26 -21.15
C SER A 2 -18.46 -8.23 -20.29
N THR A 3 -18.53 -6.99 -20.75
CA THR A 3 -17.99 -5.81 -20.08
C THR A 3 -19.14 -5.21 -19.30
N THR A 4 -19.25 -5.48 -18.00
CA THR A 4 -20.20 -4.77 -17.14
C THR A 4 -19.48 -3.57 -16.54
N VAL A 5 -19.59 -2.44 -17.25
CA VAL A 5 -19.18 -1.12 -16.80
C VAL A 5 -20.19 -0.65 -15.76
N TYR A 6 -19.80 -0.50 -14.49
CA TYR A 6 -20.58 0.27 -13.53
C TYR A 6 -20.33 1.77 -13.79
N ARG A 7 -21.28 2.41 -14.47
CA ARG A 7 -21.41 3.86 -14.61
C ARG A 7 -22.70 4.31 -13.90
N GLU A 8 -22.68 5.57 -13.45
CA GLU A 8 -23.70 6.31 -12.66
C GLU A 8 -23.49 6.18 -11.14
N ALA A 9 -23.30 7.25 -10.35
CA ALA A 9 -23.95 8.55 -10.44
C ALA A 9 -23.00 9.75 -10.26
N VAL A 10 -23.00 10.67 -11.23
CA VAL A 10 -22.65 12.08 -11.03
C VAL A 10 -23.88 12.88 -11.41
N SER A 11 -24.73 13.21 -10.42
CA SER A 11 -25.75 14.24 -10.58
C SER A 11 -26.27 14.71 -9.22
N GLY A 12 -26.01 15.97 -8.88
CA GLY A 12 -26.89 16.75 -8.01
C GLY A 12 -26.34 17.17 -6.65
N LEU A 13 -25.38 18.10 -6.62
CA LEU A 13 -25.20 19.00 -5.48
C LEU A 13 -25.03 20.45 -5.98
N ASN A 14 -26.10 21.03 -6.51
CA ASN A 14 -26.27 22.49 -6.59
C ASN A 14 -27.21 22.91 -5.45
N GLY A 15 -26.64 23.23 -4.29
CA GLY A 15 -27.33 23.87 -3.19
C GLY A 15 -26.73 25.24 -2.92
N SER A 16 -27.41 26.29 -3.41
CA SER A 16 -27.08 27.68 -3.14
C SER A 16 -27.21 28.00 -1.65
N ALA A 17 -26.10 28.38 -0.99
CA ALA A 17 -26.13 28.91 0.37
C ALA A 17 -26.32 30.43 0.32
N ALA A 18 -27.56 30.89 0.50
CA ALA A 18 -27.86 32.28 0.78
C ALA A 18 -27.41 32.65 2.20
N ALA A 19 -26.69 33.75 2.32
CA ALA A 19 -26.27 34.32 3.60
C ALA A 19 -27.45 34.97 4.32
N THR A 20 -27.71 34.56 5.56
CA THR A 20 -28.48 35.36 6.53
C THR A 20 -27.80 35.32 7.88
N GLY A 21 -27.39 36.49 8.36
CA GLY A 21 -26.84 36.68 9.69
C GLY A 21 -27.91 36.58 10.78
N GLY A 22 -27.48 36.25 12.00
CA GLY A 22 -28.33 36.32 13.18
C GLY A 22 -27.76 35.64 14.42
N SER A 23 -27.40 36.48 15.41
CA SER A 23 -27.54 36.21 16.85
C SER A 23 -26.72 35.07 17.49
N ARG A 24 -25.67 35.47 18.23
CA ARG A 24 -25.00 34.67 19.26
C ARG A 24 -25.99 34.33 20.40
N GLY A 25 -26.57 33.14 20.35
CA GLY A 25 -27.40 32.56 21.41
C GLY A 25 -26.83 31.22 21.87
N THR A 26 -26.49 31.12 23.15
CA THR A 26 -26.01 29.92 23.85
C THR A 26 -27.05 28.79 23.79
N SER A 27 -26.92 27.85 22.84
CA SER A 27 -27.74 26.61 22.79
C SER A 27 -27.12 25.46 21.97
N GLY A 28 -25.79 25.44 21.82
CA GLY A 28 -25.09 24.59 20.84
C GLY A 28 -25.09 23.06 21.08
N GLY A 29 -25.59 22.57 22.22
CA GLY A 29 -25.53 21.14 22.56
C GLY A 29 -26.71 20.30 22.08
N ALA A 30 -27.92 20.87 22.07
CA ALA A 30 -29.14 20.13 21.74
C ALA A 30 -29.31 19.91 20.22
N SER A 31 -28.90 20.88 19.39
CA SER A 31 -29.06 20.79 17.94
C SER A 31 -28.04 19.86 17.26
N ALA A 32 -26.78 19.86 17.72
CA ALA A 32 -25.75 18.96 17.20
C ALA A 32 -26.08 17.49 17.51
N ARG A 33 -26.57 17.21 18.73
CA ARG A 33 -27.02 15.87 19.11
C ARG A 33 -28.24 15.43 18.29
N ALA A 34 -29.23 16.31 18.12
CA ALA A 34 -30.41 16.01 17.30
C ALA A 34 -30.03 15.76 15.82
N ALA A 35 -29.10 16.54 15.27
CA ALA A 35 -28.58 16.34 13.91
C ALA A 35 -27.84 15.00 13.78
N ALA A 36 -27.02 14.62 14.77
CA ALA A 36 -26.36 13.33 14.78
C ALA A 36 -27.35 12.15 14.85
N ILE A 37 -28.38 12.26 15.71
CA ILE A 37 -29.45 11.25 15.78
C ILE A 37 -30.15 11.12 14.43
N SER A 38 -30.52 12.25 13.80
CA SER A 38 -31.15 12.28 12.48
C SER A 38 -30.27 11.63 11.40
N ALA A 39 -28.97 11.92 11.40
CA ALA A 39 -28.02 11.34 10.45
C ALA A 39 -27.92 9.82 10.59
N VAL A 40 -27.89 9.30 11.82
CA VAL A 40 -27.85 7.85 12.07
C VAL A 40 -29.17 7.18 11.69
N THR A 41 -30.31 7.78 12.03
CA THR A 41 -31.62 7.20 11.71
C THR A 41 -31.92 7.16 10.22
N ASN A 42 -31.36 8.10 9.45
CA ASN A 42 -31.55 8.21 8.01
C ASN A 42 -30.37 7.64 7.20
N TRP A 43 -29.40 6.99 7.86
CA TRP A 43 -28.25 6.41 7.17
C TRP A 43 -28.68 5.22 6.32
N HIS A 44 -28.19 5.18 5.09
CA HIS A 44 -28.36 4.06 4.17
C HIS A 44 -26.99 3.62 3.65
N PRO A 45 -26.77 2.31 3.40
CA PRO A 45 -25.55 1.84 2.77
C PRO A 45 -25.35 2.50 1.41
N ILE A 46 -24.11 2.89 1.11
CA ILE A 46 -23.74 3.54 -0.17
C ILE A 46 -23.85 2.55 -1.33
N SER A 47 -23.61 1.25 -1.06
CA SER A 47 -23.61 0.19 -2.07
C SER A 47 -24.47 -0.98 -1.59
N PRO A 48 -25.14 -1.71 -2.51
CA PRO A 48 -25.84 -2.93 -2.16
C PRO A 48 -24.85 -3.97 -1.59
N PRO A 49 -25.32 -4.84 -0.68
CA PRO A 49 -24.48 -5.91 -0.15
C PRO A 49 -24.04 -6.87 -1.28
N LEU A 50 -22.85 -7.45 -1.13
CA LEU A 50 -22.34 -8.45 -2.06
C LEU A 50 -23.26 -9.68 -2.09
N ASN A 51 -23.62 -10.12 -3.29
CA ASN A 51 -24.34 -11.36 -3.49
C ASN A 51 -23.35 -12.52 -3.66
N PHE A 52 -23.09 -13.25 -2.58
CA PHE A 52 -22.15 -14.37 -2.59
C PHE A 52 -22.61 -15.60 -3.38
N ALA A 53 -23.89 -15.65 -3.80
CA ALA A 53 -24.37 -16.69 -4.71
C ALA A 53 -23.98 -16.41 -6.16
N GLU A 54 -23.93 -15.14 -6.55
CA GLU A 54 -23.52 -14.70 -7.89
C GLU A 54 -22.00 -14.53 -7.99
N THR A 55 -21.35 -14.07 -6.92
CA THR A 55 -19.91 -13.87 -6.86
C THR A 55 -19.30 -14.73 -5.75
N PRO A 56 -18.78 -15.92 -6.08
CA PRO A 56 -18.16 -16.80 -5.09
C PRO A 56 -17.00 -16.13 -4.36
N THR A 57 -16.84 -16.42 -3.06
CA THR A 57 -15.77 -15.85 -2.23
C THR A 57 -14.37 -16.19 -2.73
N GLN A 58 -14.20 -17.32 -3.43
CA GLN A 58 -12.94 -17.70 -4.06
C GLN A 58 -12.50 -16.71 -5.14
N GLU A 59 -13.44 -16.04 -5.82
CA GLU A 59 -13.14 -15.03 -6.84
C GLU A 59 -12.78 -13.67 -6.21
N LEU A 60 -13.31 -13.40 -5.02
CA LEU A 60 -13.07 -12.16 -4.28
C LEU A 60 -11.77 -12.20 -3.47
N PHE A 61 -11.43 -13.34 -2.90
CA PHE A 61 -10.29 -13.46 -2.01
C PHE A 61 -8.96 -13.18 -2.74
N GLY A 62 -8.26 -12.13 -2.30
CA GLY A 62 -6.95 -11.75 -2.86
C GLY A 62 -7.01 -11.20 -4.29
N CYS A 63 -8.20 -10.86 -4.82
CA CYS A 63 -8.36 -10.38 -6.18
C CYS A 63 -7.62 -9.05 -6.45
N ASN A 64 -7.41 -8.26 -5.39
CA ASN A 64 -6.73 -6.97 -5.40
C ASN A 64 -5.30 -7.05 -4.84
N VAL A 65 -4.67 -8.23 -4.88
CA VAL A 65 -3.30 -8.45 -4.43
C VAL A 65 -2.43 -8.87 -5.62
N PHE A 66 -1.25 -8.27 -5.77
CA PHE A 66 -0.23 -8.68 -6.73
C PHE A 66 0.44 -9.98 -6.25
N SER A 67 -0.36 -11.03 -6.24
CA SER A 67 -0.06 -12.30 -5.60
C SER A 67 0.93 -13.14 -6.43
N ARG A 68 1.38 -14.26 -5.86
CA ARG A 68 2.29 -15.19 -6.55
C ARG A 68 1.71 -15.73 -7.86
N SER A 69 0.40 -15.95 -7.93
CA SER A 69 -0.26 -16.39 -9.16
C SER A 69 -0.25 -15.28 -10.23
N VAL A 70 -0.54 -14.04 -9.83
CA VAL A 70 -0.47 -12.87 -10.71
C VAL A 70 0.96 -12.66 -11.22
N MET A 71 1.95 -12.68 -10.31
CA MET A 71 3.37 -12.60 -10.65
C MET A 71 3.78 -13.70 -11.63
N LYS A 72 3.35 -14.95 -11.41
CA LYS A 72 3.67 -16.07 -12.30
C LYS A 72 3.06 -15.92 -13.69
N ALA A 73 1.87 -15.32 -13.78
CA ALA A 73 1.19 -15.09 -15.05
C ALA A 73 1.80 -13.93 -15.86
N ARG A 74 2.32 -12.91 -15.18
CA ARG A 74 2.78 -11.66 -15.82
C ARG A 74 4.29 -11.56 -16.01
N LEU A 75 5.08 -12.15 -15.11
CA LEU A 75 6.52 -12.01 -15.13
C LEU A 75 7.18 -13.10 -16.00
N PRO A 76 8.25 -12.77 -16.74
CA PRO A 76 9.10 -13.77 -17.37
C PRO A 76 9.58 -14.82 -16.36
N LYS A 77 9.66 -16.08 -16.78
CA LYS A 77 10.05 -17.21 -15.91
C LYS A 77 11.35 -16.97 -15.10
N PRO A 78 12.43 -16.38 -15.65
CA PRO A 78 13.63 -16.08 -14.87
C PRO A 78 13.39 -15.01 -13.79
N VAL A 79 12.63 -13.95 -14.13
CA VAL A 79 12.29 -12.86 -13.21
C VAL A 79 11.43 -13.37 -12.07
N PHE A 80 10.37 -14.14 -12.39
CA PHE A 80 9.52 -14.76 -11.37
C PHE A 80 10.34 -15.63 -10.41
N LYS A 81 11.25 -16.47 -10.93
CA LYS A 81 12.13 -17.30 -10.09
C LYS A 81 13.04 -16.45 -9.19
N SER A 82 13.61 -15.37 -9.71
CA SER A 82 14.46 -14.44 -8.95
C SER A 82 13.69 -13.82 -7.79
N VAL A 83 12.52 -13.22 -8.07
CA VAL A 83 11.62 -12.64 -7.06
C VAL A 83 11.19 -13.69 -6.03
N MET A 84 10.84 -14.90 -6.47
CA MET A 84 10.43 -15.95 -5.55
C MET A 84 11.55 -16.42 -4.63
N LYS A 85 12.80 -16.42 -5.11
CA LYS A 85 13.97 -16.73 -4.29
C LYS A 85 14.09 -15.73 -3.16
N THR A 86 14.05 -14.42 -3.48
CA THR A 86 14.03 -13.34 -2.49
C THR A 86 12.91 -13.51 -1.45
N ILE A 87 11.68 -13.82 -1.87
CA ILE A 87 10.54 -14.02 -0.96
C ILE A 87 10.70 -15.25 -0.05
N GLN A 88 11.22 -16.35 -0.58
CA GLN A 88 11.23 -17.65 0.11
C GLN A 88 12.50 -17.89 0.93
N SER A 89 13.66 -17.46 0.44
CA SER A 89 14.95 -17.66 1.11
C SER A 89 15.47 -16.41 1.82
N GLY A 90 14.85 -15.25 1.62
CA GLY A 90 15.32 -13.99 2.18
C GLY A 90 16.61 -13.47 1.54
N GLU A 91 16.96 -13.98 0.35
CA GLU A 91 18.08 -13.48 -0.45
C GLU A 91 17.85 -12.05 -0.93
N LYS A 92 18.93 -11.33 -1.25
CA LYS A 92 18.82 -9.96 -1.79
C LYS A 92 18.08 -9.97 -3.13
N LEU A 93 17.17 -9.01 -3.34
CA LEU A 93 16.53 -8.79 -4.63
C LEU A 93 17.58 -8.39 -5.67
N ASP A 94 17.52 -9.01 -6.85
CA ASP A 94 18.34 -8.64 -8.00
C ASP A 94 17.83 -7.32 -8.61
N PRO A 95 18.61 -6.22 -8.58
CA PRO A 95 18.16 -4.94 -9.13
C PRO A 95 17.84 -5.00 -10.62
N SER A 96 18.45 -5.93 -11.37
CA SER A 96 18.22 -6.05 -12.82
C SER A 96 16.80 -6.50 -13.17
N VAL A 97 16.07 -7.09 -12.23
CA VAL A 97 14.67 -7.50 -12.45
C VAL A 97 13.66 -6.41 -12.06
N ALA A 98 14.11 -5.32 -11.44
CA ALA A 98 13.24 -4.30 -10.84
C ALA A 98 12.34 -3.62 -11.88
N ASP A 99 12.89 -3.19 -13.02
CA ASP A 99 12.11 -2.51 -14.06
C ASP A 99 11.04 -3.42 -14.67
N ILE A 100 11.35 -4.70 -14.86
CA ILE A 100 10.40 -5.68 -15.39
C ILE A 100 9.25 -5.90 -14.41
N VAL A 101 9.56 -5.99 -13.11
CA VAL A 101 8.54 -6.15 -12.07
C VAL A 101 7.71 -4.88 -11.94
N ALA A 102 8.32 -3.70 -11.96
CA ALA A 102 7.63 -2.42 -11.90
C ALA A 102 6.65 -2.26 -13.06
N SER A 103 7.09 -2.52 -14.30
CA SER A 103 6.20 -2.47 -15.47
C SER A 103 5.02 -3.43 -15.33
N ALA A 104 5.26 -4.69 -14.96
CA ALA A 104 4.19 -5.67 -14.80
C ALA A 104 3.21 -5.32 -13.67
N MET A 105 3.72 -4.74 -12.58
CA MET A 105 2.92 -4.27 -11.45
C MET A 105 2.07 -3.05 -11.81
N LYS A 106 2.65 -2.09 -12.55
CA LYS A 106 1.96 -0.92 -13.09
C LYS A 106 0.82 -1.32 -14.02
N ASP A 107 1.10 -2.17 -15.01
CA ASP A 107 0.11 -2.58 -16.00
C ASP A 107 -1.04 -3.34 -15.31
N TRP A 108 -0.73 -4.23 -14.36
CA TRP A 108 -1.73 -4.89 -13.54
C TRP A 108 -2.57 -3.91 -12.71
N ALA A 109 -1.96 -2.88 -12.13
CA ALA A 109 -2.66 -1.90 -11.32
C ALA A 109 -3.57 -1.00 -12.17
N ILE A 110 -3.11 -0.58 -13.35
CA ILE A 110 -3.90 0.23 -14.30
C ILE A 110 -5.09 -0.58 -14.83
N GLU A 111 -4.94 -1.87 -15.12
CA GLU A 111 -6.05 -2.76 -15.48
C GLU A 111 -7.12 -2.85 -14.36
N LYS A 112 -6.71 -2.64 -13.11
CA LYS A 112 -7.57 -2.55 -11.93
C LYS A 112 -8.11 -1.13 -11.68
N GLY A 113 -7.83 -0.19 -12.57
CA GLY A 113 -8.29 1.20 -12.49
C GLY A 113 -7.43 2.09 -11.60
N ALA A 114 -6.25 1.65 -11.17
CA ALA A 114 -5.36 2.48 -10.37
C ALA A 114 -4.83 3.67 -11.17
N THR A 115 -4.90 4.86 -10.56
CA THR A 115 -4.39 6.11 -11.14
C THR A 115 -3.13 6.60 -10.43
N HIS A 116 -2.92 6.13 -9.20
CA HIS A 116 -1.79 6.48 -8.34
C HIS A 116 -1.14 5.22 -7.78
N TYR A 117 0.10 5.37 -7.32
CA TYR A 117 0.75 4.41 -6.44
C TYR A 117 1.19 5.10 -5.15
N ALA A 118 1.33 4.32 -4.09
CA ALA A 118 1.82 4.82 -2.82
C ALA A 118 2.76 3.83 -2.15
N HIS A 119 3.88 4.35 -1.63
CA HIS A 119 4.71 3.60 -0.70
C HIS A 119 4.09 3.69 0.69
N VAL A 120 3.64 2.55 1.21
CA VAL A 120 2.97 2.45 2.51
C VAL A 120 4.00 2.00 3.54
N PHE A 121 4.15 2.77 4.62
CA PHE A 121 5.04 2.46 5.73
C PHE A 121 4.48 2.96 7.07
N TYR A 122 5.02 2.42 8.16
CA TYR A 122 4.54 2.69 9.52
C TYR A 122 5.67 3.32 10.34
N PRO A 123 5.85 4.65 10.26
CA PRO A 123 6.88 5.35 10.99
C PRO A 123 6.72 5.25 12.51
N LEU A 124 7.78 5.59 13.24
CA LEU A 124 7.78 5.59 14.71
C LEU A 124 6.90 6.70 15.35
N THR A 125 6.24 7.54 14.54
CA THR A 125 5.33 8.60 14.99
C THR A 125 3.95 8.09 15.45
N GLY A 126 3.65 6.80 15.25
CA GLY A 126 2.42 6.17 15.72
C GLY A 126 1.25 6.20 14.72
N ALA A 127 1.38 6.93 13.60
CA ALA A 127 0.41 6.94 12.50
C ALA A 127 0.99 6.23 11.26
N THR A 128 0.11 5.74 10.37
CA THR A 128 0.50 5.27 9.03
C THR A 128 0.89 6.45 8.16
N ALA A 129 1.93 6.28 7.34
CA ALA A 129 2.30 7.26 6.33
C ALA A 129 2.18 6.65 4.93
N GLU A 130 1.64 7.44 4.02
CA GLU A 130 1.50 7.09 2.61
C GLU A 130 1.92 8.31 1.80
N LYS A 131 2.82 8.10 0.84
CA LYS A 131 3.12 9.10 -0.19
C LYS A 131 2.44 8.66 -1.47
N HIS A 132 1.49 9.46 -1.96
CA HIS A 132 0.78 9.19 -3.20
C HIS A 132 1.49 9.90 -4.35
N ASP A 133 1.91 9.13 -5.35
CA ASP A 133 2.50 9.60 -6.60
C ASP A 133 1.60 9.14 -7.77
N SER A 134 1.48 9.98 -8.81
CA SER A 134 0.69 9.65 -10.01
C SER A 134 1.49 8.71 -10.92
N PHE A 135 0.82 7.77 -11.60
CA PHE A 135 1.44 7.05 -12.71
C PHE A 135 1.67 7.96 -13.92
N LEU A 136 0.90 9.04 -14.08
CA LEU A 136 0.94 9.88 -15.26
C LEU A 136 2.07 10.91 -15.16
N ALA A 137 2.95 10.89 -16.16
CA ALA A 137 3.94 11.92 -16.44
C ALA A 137 3.60 12.63 -17.77
N PRO A 138 3.81 13.95 -17.89
CA PRO A 138 3.63 14.65 -19.16
C PRO A 138 4.64 14.13 -20.19
N ASP A 139 4.18 13.86 -21.41
CA ASP A 139 5.02 13.31 -22.49
C ASP A 139 5.86 14.36 -23.23
N GLY A 140 5.64 15.65 -22.93
CA GLY A 140 6.31 16.78 -23.59
C GLY A 140 5.62 17.29 -24.86
N ASP A 141 4.68 16.53 -25.41
CA ASP A 141 3.94 16.84 -26.65
C ASP A 141 2.46 17.20 -26.40
N GLY A 142 2.10 17.40 -25.13
CA GLY A 142 0.74 17.78 -24.71
C GLY A 142 -0.15 16.61 -24.32
N GLY A 143 0.39 15.39 -24.28
CA GLY A 143 -0.24 14.20 -23.73
C GLY A 143 0.35 13.78 -22.38
N ALA A 144 0.02 12.56 -21.97
CA ALA A 144 0.53 11.96 -20.75
C ALA A 144 0.83 10.48 -20.97
N ILE A 145 1.93 10.02 -20.38
CA ILE A 145 2.37 8.62 -20.41
C ILE A 145 2.34 8.05 -18.99
N ALA A 146 1.93 6.79 -18.87
CA ALA A 146 1.94 6.09 -17.59
C ALA A 146 3.32 5.46 -17.33
N GLU A 147 4.02 5.96 -16.32
CA GLU A 147 5.38 5.57 -15.95
C GLU A 147 5.43 5.02 -14.52
N PHE A 148 6.21 3.95 -14.36
CA PHE A 148 6.58 3.41 -13.06
C PHE A 148 7.83 2.55 -13.24
N SER A 149 8.95 3.06 -12.73
CA SER A 149 10.28 2.46 -12.91
C SER A 149 10.65 1.51 -11.78
N GLY A 150 11.61 0.63 -12.03
CA GLY A 150 12.22 -0.23 -11.03
C GLY A 150 12.90 0.58 -9.93
N ALA A 151 13.47 1.74 -10.25
CA ALA A 151 14.03 2.66 -9.27
C ALA A 151 12.95 3.15 -8.27
N GLN A 152 11.82 3.64 -8.79
CA GLN A 152 10.68 4.05 -7.95
C GLN A 152 10.14 2.87 -7.14
N LEU A 153 10.11 1.66 -7.70
CA LEU A 153 9.67 0.47 -6.97
C LEU A 153 10.62 0.13 -5.80
N ILE A 154 11.91 -0.06 -6.06
CA ILE A 154 12.84 -0.63 -5.06
C ILE A 154 13.29 0.38 -4.01
N GLN A 155 13.42 1.66 -4.38
CA GLN A 155 13.89 2.71 -3.48
C GLN A 155 13.21 4.04 -3.82
N GLY A 156 12.30 4.48 -2.96
CA GLY A 156 11.70 5.81 -3.05
C GLY A 156 12.40 6.80 -2.14
N GLU A 157 12.47 8.05 -2.59
CA GLU A 157 12.69 9.20 -1.71
C GLU A 157 11.31 9.73 -1.27
N PRO A 158 10.82 9.37 -0.07
CA PRO A 158 9.80 10.18 0.55
C PRO A 158 10.41 11.54 0.87
N ASP A 159 9.68 12.62 0.58
CA ASP A 159 10.04 13.96 1.04
C ASP A 159 9.91 14.02 2.57
N GLY A 160 10.90 13.44 3.24
CA GLY A 160 10.94 13.26 4.68
C GLY A 160 11.22 14.54 5.45
N SER A 161 11.35 15.68 4.76
CA SER A 161 11.53 16.99 5.37
C SER A 161 10.36 17.40 6.27
N SER A 162 9.19 16.79 6.06
CA SER A 162 7.95 17.02 6.80
C SER A 162 7.77 16.11 8.03
N PHE A 163 8.59 15.06 8.20
CA PHE A 163 8.60 14.30 9.45
C PHE A 163 9.31 15.10 10.54
N PRO A 164 8.85 15.01 11.80
CA PRO A 164 9.37 15.84 12.88
C PRO A 164 10.80 15.41 13.26
N SER A 165 11.78 15.79 12.46
CA SER A 165 13.12 16.03 12.97
C SER A 165 13.06 17.37 13.69
N GLY A 166 12.82 17.37 15.01
CA GLY A 166 12.93 18.58 15.82
C GLY A 166 14.22 19.32 15.43
N GLY A 167 14.07 20.55 14.92
CA GLY A 167 14.97 21.28 14.01
C GLY A 167 16.43 21.46 14.45
N ILE A 168 17.16 20.37 14.66
CA ILE A 168 18.52 20.31 15.19
C ILE A 168 19.47 19.64 14.17
N ARG A 169 18.98 19.14 13.03
CA ARG A 169 19.81 18.52 11.98
C ARG A 169 19.68 19.24 10.63
N ALA A 170 20.76 19.28 9.86
CA ALA A 170 20.75 19.79 8.49
C ALA A 170 19.74 18.98 7.65
N THR A 171 18.93 19.67 6.84
CA THR A 171 17.80 19.09 6.08
C THR A 171 18.18 17.93 5.16
N PHE A 172 19.44 17.84 4.73
CA PHE A 172 19.97 16.71 3.95
C PHE A 172 20.05 15.40 4.74
N GLU A 173 20.36 15.46 6.04
CA GLU A 173 20.54 14.29 6.91
C GLU A 173 19.23 13.76 7.50
N ALA A 174 18.15 14.55 7.42
CA ALA A 174 16.79 14.15 7.81
C ALA A 174 16.08 13.31 6.72
N ARG A 175 16.76 13.01 5.61
CA ARG A 175 16.22 12.19 4.52
C ARG A 175 16.09 10.74 4.97
N GLY A 176 14.88 10.21 4.82
CA GLY A 176 14.63 8.78 4.89
C GLY A 176 14.34 8.22 3.50
N TYR A 177 14.54 6.92 3.35
CA TYR A 177 14.32 6.18 2.11
C TYR A 177 13.28 5.10 2.35
N THR A 178 12.33 4.98 1.43
CA THR A 178 11.43 3.83 1.37
C THR A 178 12.10 2.73 0.57
N ILE A 179 12.04 1.50 1.07
CA ILE A 179 12.61 0.31 0.43
C ILE A 179 11.48 -0.69 0.28
N TRP A 180 11.24 -1.19 -0.93
CA TRP A 180 10.18 -2.17 -1.14
C TRP A 180 10.42 -3.46 -0.36
N ASP A 181 9.44 -3.84 0.45
CA ASP A 181 9.39 -5.16 1.06
C ASP A 181 8.63 -6.13 0.16
N VAL A 182 9.37 -6.82 -0.69
CA VAL A 182 8.86 -7.86 -1.58
C VAL A 182 8.23 -9.06 -0.86
N THR A 183 8.50 -9.26 0.44
CA THR A 183 7.86 -10.34 1.22
C THR A 183 6.38 -10.04 1.52
N SER A 184 5.99 -8.76 1.47
CA SER A 184 4.61 -8.29 1.58
C SER A 184 4.12 -7.91 0.18
N PRO A 185 3.09 -8.58 -0.37
CA PRO A 185 2.63 -8.32 -1.72
C PRO A 185 2.03 -6.91 -1.84
N ALA A 186 2.29 -6.24 -2.96
CA ALA A 186 1.58 -5.01 -3.31
C ALA A 186 0.09 -5.30 -3.51
N TYR A 187 -0.76 -4.32 -3.23
CA TYR A 187 -2.21 -4.47 -3.30
C TYR A 187 -2.88 -3.21 -3.83
N ILE A 188 -4.11 -3.37 -4.29
CA ILE A 188 -4.96 -2.27 -4.74
C ILE A 188 -5.87 -1.88 -3.58
N LEU A 189 -5.85 -0.59 -3.25
CA LEU A 189 -6.82 0.03 -2.36
C LEU A 189 -7.81 0.83 -3.21
N GLU A 190 -9.06 0.39 -3.22
CA GLU A 190 -10.16 1.07 -3.90
C GLU A 190 -10.79 2.08 -2.94
N ASN A 191 -10.83 3.35 -3.34
CA ASN A 191 -11.57 4.38 -2.63
C ASN A 191 -12.55 5.08 -3.58
N PRO A 192 -13.64 5.67 -3.07
CA PRO A 192 -14.58 6.45 -3.90
C PRO A 192 -13.90 7.59 -4.70
N ASN A 193 -12.78 8.09 -4.19
CA ASN A 193 -12.02 9.20 -4.78
C ASN A 193 -10.86 8.74 -5.67
N GLY A 194 -10.68 7.43 -5.87
CA GLY A 194 -9.61 6.89 -6.71
C GLY A 194 -9.07 5.56 -6.20
N THR A 195 -8.48 4.82 -7.11
CA THR A 195 -7.84 3.53 -6.84
C THR A 195 -6.32 3.72 -6.79
N THR A 196 -5.67 3.16 -5.77
CA THR A 196 -4.24 3.31 -5.53
C THR A 196 -3.53 1.96 -5.46
N LEU A 197 -2.39 1.84 -6.13
CA LEU A 197 -1.44 0.75 -5.92
C LEU A 197 -0.64 0.99 -4.64
N CYS A 198 -0.91 0.24 -3.59
CA CYS A 198 -0.18 0.29 -2.33
C CYS A 198 1.02 -0.67 -2.36
N ILE A 199 2.22 -0.13 -2.14
CA ILE A 199 3.49 -0.84 -2.15
C ILE A 199 4.01 -0.88 -0.71
N PRO A 200 3.99 -2.04 -0.03
CA PRO A 200 4.54 -2.17 1.31
C PRO A 200 6.03 -1.87 1.33
N THR A 201 6.45 -0.94 2.18
CA THR A 201 7.86 -0.51 2.25
C THR A 201 8.38 -0.47 3.68
N ALA A 202 9.68 -0.68 3.80
CA ALA A 202 10.46 -0.31 4.97
C ALA A 202 10.93 1.13 4.85
N PHE A 203 11.04 1.86 5.97
CA PHE A 203 11.51 3.24 6.00
C PHE A 203 12.74 3.37 6.90
N VAL A 204 13.85 3.82 6.30
CA VAL A 204 15.17 3.91 6.96
C VAL A 204 15.81 5.27 6.74
N SER A 205 16.69 5.69 7.66
CA SER A 205 17.50 6.90 7.47
C SER A 205 18.58 6.67 6.40
N TRP A 206 19.22 7.75 5.96
CA TRP A 206 20.41 7.65 5.09
C TRP A 206 21.57 6.86 5.72
N THR A 207 21.66 6.82 7.05
CA THR A 207 22.64 6.02 7.81
C THR A 207 22.22 4.56 8.02
N GLY A 208 21.00 4.18 7.60
CA GLY A 208 20.46 2.82 7.75
C GLY A 208 19.79 2.54 9.10
N GLU A 209 19.54 3.57 9.90
CA GLU A 209 18.73 3.48 11.11
C GLU A 209 17.27 3.20 10.74
N ALA A 210 16.61 2.34 11.50
CA ALA A 210 15.20 2.04 11.28
C ALA A 210 14.34 3.23 11.73
N LEU A 211 13.55 3.79 10.83
CA LEU A 211 12.61 4.88 11.11
C LEU A 211 11.15 4.39 11.13
N ASP A 212 10.95 3.08 11.06
CA ASP A 212 9.65 2.42 11.05
C ASP A 212 9.56 1.24 12.02
N LYS A 213 8.35 0.69 12.11
CA LYS A 213 8.06 -0.54 12.85
C LYS A 213 8.40 -1.81 12.08
N LYS A 214 8.49 -1.74 10.75
CA LYS A 214 8.65 -2.91 9.89
C LYS A 214 10.09 -3.42 9.85
N THR A 215 11.07 -2.52 9.77
CA THR A 215 12.50 -2.90 9.72
C THR A 215 12.94 -3.71 10.94
N PRO A 216 12.59 -3.35 12.20
CA PRO A 216 12.90 -4.16 13.37
C PRO A 216 12.27 -5.56 13.33
N VAL A 217 11.04 -5.68 12.80
CA VAL A 217 10.36 -6.97 12.63
C VAL A 217 11.11 -7.85 11.63
N LEU A 218 11.46 -7.33 10.46
CA LEU A 218 12.21 -8.08 9.44
C LEU A 218 13.59 -8.52 9.96
N ARG A 219 14.32 -7.63 10.64
CA ARG A 219 15.63 -7.95 11.25
C ARG A 219 15.51 -9.02 12.34
N SER A 220 14.50 -8.94 13.21
CA SER A 220 14.30 -9.94 14.25
C SER A 220 13.95 -11.32 13.68
N MET A 221 13.18 -11.38 12.59
CA MET A 221 12.89 -12.64 11.88
C MET A 221 14.13 -13.26 11.26
N GLN A 222 15.03 -12.46 10.68
CA GLN A 222 16.31 -12.97 10.17
C GLN A 222 17.18 -13.57 11.27
N VAL A 223 17.28 -12.91 12.44
CA VAL A 223 18.04 -13.42 13.59
C VAL A 223 17.41 -14.70 14.13
N LEU A 224 16.08 -14.75 14.25
CA LEU A 224 15.35 -15.95 14.68
C LEU A 224 15.62 -17.12 13.73
N ASN A 225 15.51 -16.91 12.42
CA ASN A 225 15.80 -17.92 11.41
C ASN A 225 17.22 -18.49 11.57
N GLN A 226 18.24 -17.63 11.74
CA GLN A 226 19.63 -18.08 11.94
C GLN A 226 19.78 -19.01 13.15
N GLN A 227 19.17 -18.65 14.28
CA GLN A 227 19.23 -19.46 15.50
C GLN A 227 18.42 -20.75 15.39
N ALA A 228 17.24 -20.71 14.76
CA ALA A 228 16.44 -21.89 14.49
C ALA A 228 17.19 -22.88 13.60
N GLN A 229 17.82 -22.39 12.52
CA GLN A 229 18.65 -23.19 11.62
C GLN A 229 19.83 -23.84 12.35
N ARG A 230 20.48 -23.14 13.29
CA ARG A 230 21.55 -23.73 14.12
C ARG A 230 21.08 -24.97 14.87
N ILE A 231 19.87 -24.94 15.44
CA ILE A 231 19.30 -26.05 16.19
C ILE A 231 18.81 -27.17 15.27
N LEU A 232 18.15 -26.82 14.15
CA LEU A 232 17.65 -27.80 13.17
C LEU A 232 18.77 -28.69 12.60
N ARG A 233 19.97 -28.13 12.40
CA ARG A 233 21.15 -28.90 11.96
C ARG A 233 21.51 -30.05 12.91
N LEU A 234 21.27 -29.91 14.22
CA LEU A 234 21.51 -30.97 15.20
C LEU A 234 20.59 -32.18 14.99
N PHE A 235 19.43 -31.98 14.35
CA PHE A 235 18.47 -33.01 14.01
C PHE A 235 18.62 -33.51 12.56
N GLY A 236 19.73 -33.19 11.89
CA GLY A 236 19.97 -33.56 10.50
C GLY A 236 19.10 -32.82 9.49
N LYS A 237 18.47 -31.70 9.88
CA LYS A 237 17.69 -30.83 8.99
C LYS A 237 18.57 -29.69 8.50
N SER A 238 18.94 -29.72 7.22
CA SER A 238 19.85 -28.76 6.57
C SER A 238 19.33 -28.29 5.20
N ASP A 239 18.03 -28.42 4.94
CA ASP A 239 17.37 -28.00 3.70
C ASP A 239 17.41 -26.47 3.47
N GLY A 240 17.75 -25.69 4.50
CA GLY A 240 17.86 -24.25 4.44
C GLY A 240 16.53 -23.51 4.34
N ALA A 241 15.40 -24.19 4.64
CA ALA A 241 14.09 -23.57 4.61
C ALA A 241 13.98 -22.42 5.63
N PHE A 242 13.53 -21.24 5.19
CA PHE A 242 13.41 -20.07 6.07
C PHE A 242 12.39 -20.34 7.20
N VAL A 243 12.84 -20.24 8.45
CA VAL A 243 11.99 -20.36 9.64
C VAL A 243 11.47 -18.98 9.99
N SER A 244 10.15 -18.82 9.97
CA SER A 244 9.46 -17.57 10.32
C SER A 244 8.52 -17.78 11.51
N SER A 245 8.24 -16.71 12.26
CA SER A 245 7.14 -16.72 13.23
C SER A 245 5.83 -16.35 12.54
N THR A 246 4.73 -16.93 13.02
CA THR A 246 3.37 -16.59 12.58
C THR A 246 2.67 -15.86 13.71
N ALA A 247 1.88 -14.85 13.38
CA ALA A 247 1.03 -14.12 14.33
C ALA A 247 -0.42 -14.15 13.83
N GLY A 248 -1.35 -14.56 14.71
CA GLY A 248 -2.79 -14.45 14.49
C GLY A 248 -3.35 -13.34 15.37
N PRO A 249 -3.42 -12.09 14.89
CA PRO A 249 -3.97 -10.98 15.67
C PRO A 249 -5.49 -11.11 15.82
N GLU A 250 -6.01 -10.70 16.97
CA GLU A 250 -7.43 -10.49 17.25
C GLU A 250 -7.66 -8.97 17.39
N GLN A 251 -8.61 -8.41 16.63
CA GLN A 251 -8.90 -6.97 16.57
C GLN A 251 -10.24 -6.63 17.22
#